data_AF-A0AAW8AIS8-F1
#
_entry.id   AF-A0AAW8AIS8-F1
#
_cell.length_a   1.000
_cell.length_b   1.000
_cell.length_c   1.000
_cell.angle_alpha   90.00
_cell.angle_beta   90.00
_cell.angle_gamma   90.00
#
_symmetry.space_group_name_H-M   'P 1'
#
loop_
_entity.id
_entity.type
_entity.pdbx_description
1 polymer ?
#
loop_
_entity_poly.entity_id
_entity_poly.type
_entity_poly.pdbx_seq_one_letter_code
_entity_poly.pdbx_strand_id
1 'polypeptide(L)' 'FTREGFRLGYGGGYFDRWLAAHPGVTTIGVAWSAGEAAFPVEPHDQALTLILTERELIAP' A
#
# COMPACT_ATOMS: atom_id res chain seq x y z
N PHE A 1 -3.64 -5.30 -3.35
CA PHE A 1 -3.16 -3.92 -3.46
C PHE A 1 -3.71 -3.31 -4.74
N THR A 2 -3.68 -1.99 -4.89
CA THR A 2 -3.97 -1.31 -6.16
C THR A 2 -2.67 -0.78 -6.77
N ARG A 3 -2.66 -0.49 -8.08
CA ARG A 3 -1.47 0.06 -8.75
C ARG A 3 -1.12 1.46 -8.27
N GLU A 4 -2.07 2.18 -7.66
CA GLU A 4 -1.88 3.49 -7.03
C GLU A 4 -1.23 3.39 -5.63
N GLY A 5 -0.80 2.20 -5.19
CA GLY A 5 -0.05 2.01 -3.94
C GLY A 5 -0.91 1.70 -2.71
N PHE A 6 -2.23 1.57 -2.86
CA PHE A 6 -3.10 1.24 -1.73
C PHE A 6 -3.08 -0.25 -1.39
N ARG A 7 -3.30 -0.56 -0.11
CA ARG A 7 -3.34 -1.94 0.41
C ARG A 7 -4.60 -2.17 1.22
N LEU A 8 -5.15 -3.38 1.15
CA LEU A 8 -6.20 -3.82 2.06
C LEU A 8 -5.55 -4.53 3.25
N GLY A 9 -5.65 -3.93 4.44
CA GLY A 9 -5.11 -4.49 5.68
C GLY A 9 -6.10 -5.40 6.42
N TYR A 10 -5.74 -5.77 7.65
CA TYR A 10 -6.59 -6.59 8.54
C TYR A 10 -7.62 -5.78 9.35
N GLY A 11 -7.88 -4.53 8.98
CA GLY A 11 -8.91 -3.68 9.61
C GLY A 11 -8.49 -2.87 10.84
N GLY A 12 -7.23 -2.95 11.30
CA GLY A 12 -6.77 -2.23 12.50
C GLY A 12 -6.23 -0.81 12.29
N GLY A 13 -6.08 -0.35 11.04
CA GLY A 13 -5.57 0.99 10.70
C GLY A 13 -4.18 1.34 11.27
N TYR A 14 -3.40 0.35 11.69
CA TYR A 14 -2.10 0.57 12.35
C TYR A 14 -1.09 1.24 11.43
N PHE A 15 -0.94 0.72 10.21
CA PHE A 15 0.01 1.25 9.24
C PHE A 15 -0.40 2.65 8.76
N ASP A 16 -1.70 2.92 8.55
CA ASP A 16 -2.14 4.23 8.07
C ASP A 16 -1.85 5.34 9.10
N ARG A 17 -2.15 5.08 10.38
CA ARG A 17 -1.77 6.01 11.46
C ARG A 17 -0.26 6.18 11.58
N TRP A 18 0.50 5.08 11.46
CA TRP A 18 1.95 5.16 11.57
C TRP A 18 2.56 5.95 10.41
N LEU A 19 2.10 5.71 9.18
CA LEU A 19 2.59 6.41 7.98
C LEU A 19 2.23 7.89 7.97
N ALA A 20 1.01 8.24 8.39
CA ALA A 20 0.61 9.64 8.56
C ALA A 20 1.51 10.38 9.57
N ALA A 21 1.99 9.69 10.62
CA ALA A 21 2.89 10.26 11.61
C ALA A 21 4.38 10.29 11.18
N HIS A 22 4.76 9.60 10.11
CA HIS A 22 6.14 9.51 9.64
C HIS A 22 6.25 9.89 8.15
N PRO A 23 5.97 11.16 7.80
CA PRO A 23 6.06 11.62 6.42
C PRO A 23 7.51 11.49 5.91
N GLY A 24 7.66 11.12 4.64
CA GLY A 24 8.96 11.00 3.97
C GLY A 24 9.66 9.65 4.15
N VAL A 25 9.06 8.68 4.85
CA VAL A 25 9.56 7.30 4.87
C VAL A 25 9.27 6.63 3.53
N THR A 26 10.30 6.03 2.92
CA THR A 26 10.13 5.16 1.76
C THR A 26 9.50 3.85 2.19
N THR A 27 8.28 3.59 1.73
CA THR A 27 7.55 2.36 2.03
C THR A 27 7.52 1.42 0.84
N ILE A 28 7.84 0.15 1.07
CA ILE A 28 7.80 -0.88 0.05
C ILE A 28 6.86 -1.98 0.52
N GLY A 29 5.74 -2.14 -0.17
CA GLY A 29 4.86 -3.30 0.01
C GLY A 29 5.45 -4.50 -0.69
N VAL A 30 5.44 -5.67 -0.04
CA VAL A 30 5.78 -6.94 -0.66
C VAL A 30 4.50 -7.76 -0.78
N ALA A 31 4.16 -8.15 -2.00
CA ALA A 31 2.92 -8.87 -2.29
C ALA A 31 3.10 -9.82 -3.47
N TRP A 32 2.19 -10.80 -3.60
CA TRP A 32 2.10 -11.59 -4.82
C TRP A 32 1.31 -10.81 -5.89
N SER A 33 1.71 -10.92 -7.16
CA SER A 33 1.00 -10.26 -8.26
C SER A 33 -0.48 -10.63 -8.34
N ALA A 34 -0.85 -11.85 -7.93
CA ALA A 34 -2.23 -12.31 -7.84
C ALA A 34 -3.09 -11.56 -6.79
N GLY A 35 -2.46 -10.77 -5.92
CA GLY A 35 -3.14 -9.95 -4.91
C GLY A 35 -3.50 -8.54 -5.39
N GLU A 36 -3.29 -8.21 -6.66
CA GLU A 36 -3.80 -6.97 -7.26
C GLU A 36 -5.34 -7.04 -7.36
N ALA A 37 -6.03 -6.05 -6.80
CA ALA A 37 -7.48 -6.01 -6.78
C ALA A 37 -7.98 -4.57 -6.60
N ALA A 38 -9.13 -4.25 -7.19
CA ALA A 38 -9.82 -2.99 -6.95
C ALA A 38 -10.63 -3.05 -5.65
N PHE A 39 -10.54 -2.00 -4.83
CA PHE A 39 -11.32 -1.82 -3.61
C PHE A 39 -11.51 -0.33 -3.34
N PRO A 40 -12.56 0.06 -2.58
CA PRO A 40 -12.73 1.46 -2.18
C PRO A 40 -11.56 1.91 -1.29
N VAL A 41 -11.06 3.10 -1.57
CA VAL A 41 -10.02 3.77 -0.79
C VAL A 41 -10.68 4.88 0.03
N GLU A 42 -10.32 4.98 1.30
CA GLU A 42 -10.84 5.97 2.22
C GLU A 42 -9.87 7.15 2.39
N PRO A 43 -10.35 8.35 2.80
CA PRO A 43 -9.50 9.53 2.91
C PRO A 43 -8.31 9.41 3.88
N HIS A 44 -8.36 8.45 4.80
CA HIS A 44 -7.30 8.23 5.78
C HIS A 44 -6.26 7.19 5.32
N ASP A 45 -6.52 6.44 4.25
CA ASP A 45 -5.62 5.41 3.76
C ASP A 45 -4.32 6.03 3.26
N GLN A 46 -3.20 5.43 3.65
CA GLN A 46 -1.87 5.87 3.24
C GLN A 46 -1.33 4.96 2.15
N ALA A 47 -1.05 5.55 0.98
CA ALA A 47 -0.43 4.86 -0.14
C ALA A 47 1.03 4.50 0.18
N LEU A 48 1.48 3.37 -0.36
CA LEU A 48 2.87 2.95 -0.31
C LEU A 48 3.69 3.65 -1.40
N THR A 49 5.00 3.82 -1.19
CA THR A 49 5.91 4.40 -2.20
C THR A 49 6.10 3.45 -3.37
N LEU A 50 6.25 2.15 -3.11
CA LEU A 50 6.46 1.11 -4.11
C LEU A 50 5.77 -0.18 -3.70
N ILE A 51 5.45 -1.03 -4.68
CA ILE A 51 5.02 -2.41 -4.46
C ILE A 51 5.93 -3.35 -5.24
N LEU A 52 6.59 -4.26 -4.54
CA LEU A 52 7.38 -5.33 -5.11
C LEU A 52 6.56 -6.61 -5.18
N THR A 53 6.45 -7.16 -6.38
CA THR A 53 5.87 -8.49 -6.62
C THR A 53 6.91 -9.45 -7.16
N GLU A 54 6.55 -10.73 -7.30
CA GLU A 54 7.41 -11.72 -7.95
C GLU A 54 7.56 -11.49 -9.47
N ARG A 55 6.80 -10.56 -10.05
CA ARG A 55 6.80 -10.26 -11.51
C ARG A 55 7.40 -8.92 -11.85
N GLU A 56 7.14 -7.90 -11.05
CA GLU A 56 7.54 -6.51 -11.34
C GLU A 56 7.66 -5.66 -10.07
N LEU A 57 8.37 -4.53 -10.20
CA LEU A 57 8.35 -3.41 -9.26
C LEU A 57 7.35 -2.36 -9.80
N ILE A 58 6.32 -2.07 -9.00
CA ILE A 58 5.27 -1.11 -9.33
C ILE A 58 5.58 0.21 -8.60
N ALA A 59 5.72 1.29 -9.36
CA ALA A 59 5.86 2.66 -8.87
C ALA A 59 4.58 3.45 -9.22
N PRO A 60 3.74 3.79 -8.23
CA PRO A 60 2.54 4.62 -8.39
C PRO A 60 2.83 6.02 -8.94
#